data_AF-A0A4Y2IZ62-F1
#
_entry.id   AF-A0A4Y2IZ62-F1
#
_cell.length_a   1.000
_cell.length_b   1.000
_cell.length_c   1.000
_cell.angle_alpha   90.00
_cell.angle_beta   90.00
_cell.angle_gamma   90.00
#
_symmetry.space_group_name_H-M   'P 1'
#
loop_
_entity.id
_entity.type
_entity.pdbx_description
1 polymer ?
#
loop_
_entity_poly.entity_id
_entity_poly.type
_entity_poly.pdbx_seq_one_letter_code
_entity_poly.pdbx_strand_id
1 'polypeptide(L)'
;MLDSVFVLEATIDALGCNIDEFPISKSSIQRIRTEKRKERVENIKIDFQNEVPDVVTLNWNGKFLPALNARKSKEERLPIVISYGLKRQLIALPRLDNSTGKEQAQAVWKAILD
;
A
#
# COMPACT_ATOMS: atom_id res chain seq x y z
N MET A 1 -5.84 -19.78 -1.21
CA MET A 1 -6.04 -18.50 -0.50
C MET A 1 -7.15 -18.73 0.51
N LEU A 2 -6.86 -18.64 1.81
CA LEU A 2 -7.87 -18.85 2.86
C LEU A 2 -8.94 -17.76 2.80
N ASP A 3 -10.19 -18.15 3.02
CA ASP A 3 -11.32 -17.22 3.06
C ASP A 3 -11.13 -16.25 4.23
N SER A 4 -11.32 -14.96 3.99
CA SER A 4 -11.20 -13.95 5.05
C SER A 4 -12.25 -14.09 6.15
N VAL A 5 -13.40 -14.68 5.82
CA VAL A 5 -14.43 -15.01 6.81
C VAL A 5 -13.89 -16.06 7.78
N PHE A 6 -13.34 -17.16 7.25
CA PHE A 6 -12.78 -18.24 8.06
C PHE A 6 -11.65 -17.78 8.99
N VAL A 7 -10.75 -16.91 8.51
CA VAL A 7 -9.67 -16.36 9.35
C VAL A 7 -10.24 -15.50 10.48
N LEU A 8 -11.28 -14.71 10.23
CA LEU A 8 -11.90 -13.87 11.25
C LEU A 8 -12.67 -14.70 12.27
N GLU A 9 -13.45 -15.69 11.83
CA GLU A 9 -14.18 -16.62 12.70
C GLU A 9 -13.21 -17.36 13.63
N ALA A 10 -12.14 -17.95 13.08
CA ALA A 10 -11.13 -18.65 13.88
C ALA A 10 -10.43 -17.71 14.88
N THR A 11 -10.23 -16.43 14.51
CA THR A 11 -9.65 -15.44 15.43
C THR A 11 -10.60 -15.07 16.56
N ILE A 12 -11.89 -14.92 16.27
CA ILE A 12 -12.93 -14.59 17.26
C ILE A 12 -13.10 -15.75 18.24
N ASP A 13 -13.15 -16.98 17.74
CA ASP A 13 -13.19 -18.20 18.55
C ASP A 13 -11.96 -18.32 19.46
N ALA A 14 -10.76 -18.08 18.93
CA ALA A 14 -9.52 -18.10 19.72
C ALA A 14 -9.47 -17.01 20.80
N LEU A 15 -10.20 -15.91 20.62
CA LEU A 15 -10.35 -14.85 21.62
C LEU A 15 -11.45 -15.16 22.66
N GLY A 16 -12.16 -16.27 22.53
CA GLY A 16 -13.27 -16.66 23.40
C GLY A 16 -14.54 -15.82 23.20
N CYS A 17 -14.64 -15.14 22.07
CA CYS A 17 -15.78 -14.32 21.71
C CYS A 17 -16.84 -15.16 20.97
N ASN A 18 -18.12 -14.84 21.18
CA ASN A 18 -19.19 -15.49 20.43
C ASN A 18 -19.19 -15.02 18.98
N ILE A 19 -19.06 -15.96 18.03
CA ILE A 19 -19.04 -15.66 16.59
C ILE A 19 -20.37 -15.05 16.12
N ASP A 20 -21.50 -15.47 16.70
CA ASP A 20 -22.84 -15.02 16.31
C ASP A 20 -23.09 -13.53 16.62
N GLU A 21 -22.28 -12.94 17.49
CA GLU A 21 -22.35 -11.51 17.82
C GLU A 21 -21.72 -10.62 16.72
N PHE A 22 -20.94 -11.21 15.81
CA PHE A 22 -20.27 -10.49 14.74
C PHE A 22 -20.91 -10.78 13.39
N PRO A 23 -21.55 -9.80 12.72
CA PRO A 23 -22.05 -9.98 11.36
C PRO A 23 -20.88 -9.99 10.36
N ILE A 24 -20.24 -11.15 10.19
CA ILE A 24 -19.10 -11.35 9.30
C ILE A 24 -19.60 -11.76 7.91
N SER A 25 -19.58 -10.81 6.97
CA SER A 25 -19.86 -11.09 5.56
C SER A 25 -18.71 -10.66 4.67
N LYS A 26 -18.52 -11.39 3.55
CA LYS A 26 -17.48 -11.05 2.56
C LYS A 26 -17.59 -9.61 2.06
N SER A 27 -18.82 -9.13 1.83
CA SER A 27 -19.07 -7.76 1.38
C SER A 27 -18.72 -6.73 2.46
N SER A 28 -19.08 -6.98 3.73
CA SER A 28 -18.72 -6.10 4.85
C SER A 28 -17.19 -6.04 5.02
N ILE A 29 -16.51 -7.18 5.00
CA ILE A 29 -15.04 -7.26 5.06
C ILE A 29 -14.40 -6.47 3.91
N GLN A 30 -14.90 -6.64 2.68
CA GLN A 30 -14.38 -5.93 1.51
C GLN A 30 -14.55 -4.42 1.66
N ARG A 31 -15.72 -3.96 2.12
CA ARG A 31 -16.02 -2.55 2.35
C ARG A 31 -15.09 -1.95 3.41
N ILE A 32 -15.01 -2.57 4.59
CA ILE A 32 -14.14 -2.12 5.69
C ILE A 32 -12.68 -2.09 5.25
N ARG A 33 -12.19 -3.12 4.54
CA ARG A 33 -10.83 -3.14 4.00
C ARG A 33 -10.60 -2.01 3.00
N THR A 34 -11.60 -1.65 2.22
CA THR A 34 -11.51 -0.55 1.26
C THR A 34 -11.46 0.80 1.97
N GLU A 35 -12.32 1.00 2.97
CA GLU A 35 -12.33 2.19 3.82
C GLU A 35 -10.99 2.37 4.56
N LYS A 36 -10.50 1.32 5.23
CA LYS A 36 -9.20 1.33 5.94
C LYS A 36 -8.01 1.58 5.02
N ARG A 37 -8.07 1.11 3.77
CA ARG A 37 -7.04 1.42 2.76
C ARG A 37 -7.10 2.89 2.33
N LYS A 38 -8.28 3.47 2.16
CA LYS A 38 -8.43 4.91 1.85
C LYS A 38 -7.86 5.77 2.99
N GLU A 39 -8.27 5.49 4.22
CA GLU A 39 -7.76 6.15 5.43
C GLU A 39 -6.23 6.08 5.51
N ARG A 40 -5.64 4.89 5.27
CA ARG A 40 -4.19 4.73 5.24
C ARG A 40 -3.52 5.58 4.16
N VAL A 41 -4.10 5.66 2.96
CA VAL A 41 -3.55 6.48 1.86
C VAL A 41 -3.60 7.96 2.21
N GLU A 42 -4.68 8.42 2.84
CA GLU A 42 -4.82 9.81 3.30
C GLU A 42 -3.77 10.13 4.38
N ASN A 43 -3.61 9.25 5.37
CA ASN A 43 -2.59 9.42 6.41
C ASN A 43 -1.17 9.47 5.83
N ILE A 44 -0.83 8.58 4.89
CA ILE A 44 0.48 8.56 4.21
C ILE A 44 0.73 9.86 3.42
N LYS A 45 -0.31 10.48 2.86
CA LYS A 45 -0.17 11.72 2.09
C LYS A 45 0.14 12.93 2.97
N ILE A 46 -0.39 12.96 4.19
CA ILE A 46 -0.40 14.17 5.05
C ILE A 46 0.74 14.16 6.07
N ASP A 47 1.26 12.99 6.45
CA ASP A 47 2.14 12.83 7.63
C ASP A 47 3.46 13.61 7.60
N PHE A 48 3.96 13.98 6.42
CA PHE A 48 5.28 14.60 6.23
C PHE A 48 5.27 16.14 6.22
N GLN A 49 4.11 16.79 6.35
CA GLN A 49 3.97 18.22 6.02
C GLN A 49 4.55 19.21 7.03
N ASN A 50 5.10 18.79 8.18
CA ASN A 50 5.48 19.73 9.26
C ASN A 50 6.95 19.68 9.70
N GLU A 51 7.72 18.66 9.30
CA GLU A 51 9.15 18.55 9.60
C GLU A 51 9.81 17.84 8.42
N VAL A 52 10.54 18.58 7.58
CA VAL A 52 11.39 17.96 6.56
C VAL A 52 12.68 17.55 7.27
N PRO A 53 12.93 16.25 7.48
CA PRO A 53 14.13 15.79 8.15
C PRO A 53 15.33 16.03 7.23
N ASP A 54 16.49 16.38 7.80
CA ASP A 54 17.73 16.53 7.03
C ASP A 54 18.11 15.24 6.28
N VAL A 55 17.71 14.07 6.81
CA VAL A 55 17.97 12.76 6.24
C VAL A 55 16.70 11.90 6.26
N VAL A 56 16.38 11.31 5.11
CA VAL A 56 15.25 10.39 4.94
C VAL A 56 15.73 9.06 4.34
N THR A 57 15.03 7.97 4.67
CA THR A 57 15.25 6.66 4.03
C THR A 57 14.32 6.51 2.84
N LEU A 58 14.91 6.34 1.66
CA LEU A 58 14.19 6.08 0.41
C LEU A 58 13.99 4.57 0.20
N ASN A 59 12.75 4.17 -0.09
CA ASN A 59 12.38 2.78 -0.35
C ASN A 59 11.49 2.68 -1.59
N TRP A 60 11.93 1.87 -2.56
CA TRP A 60 11.19 1.52 -3.76
C TRP A 60 11.13 0.00 -4.00
N ASN A 61 11.61 -0.81 -3.05
CA ASN A 61 11.69 -2.28 -3.20
C ASN A 61 10.32 -2.97 -2.97
N GLY A 62 9.23 -2.25 -3.24
CA GLY A 62 7.87 -2.73 -3.12
C GLY A 62 7.47 -3.61 -4.29
N LYS A 63 6.39 -4.38 -4.09
CA LYS A 63 5.76 -5.11 -5.18
C LYS A 63 5.24 -4.10 -6.23
N PHE A 64 5.64 -4.28 -7.48
CA PHE A 64 5.09 -3.52 -8.59
C PHE A 64 3.57 -3.61 -8.60
N LEU A 65 2.94 -2.45 -8.75
CA LEU A 65 1.49 -2.40 -8.88
C LEU A 65 1.14 -2.62 -10.35
N PRO A 66 0.32 -3.62 -10.68
CA PRO A 66 -0.11 -3.81 -12.06
C PRO A 66 -0.90 -2.57 -12.52
N ALA A 67 -0.79 -2.26 -13.81
CA ALA A 67 -1.65 -1.26 -14.42
C ALA A 67 -3.14 -1.54 -14.14
N LEU A 68 -3.92 -0.48 -13.94
CA LEU A 68 -5.37 -0.55 -13.73
C LEU A 68 -6.09 -1.32 -14.88
N ASN A 69 -5.47 -1.35 -16.06
CA ASN A 69 -5.91 -2.13 -17.22
C ASN A 69 -4.91 -3.27 -17.54
N ALA A 70 -4.80 -4.25 -16.65
CA ALA A 70 -3.94 -5.42 -16.80
C ALA A 70 -4.15 -6.24 -18.10
N ARG A 71 -5.25 -5.99 -18.84
CA ARG A 71 -5.53 -6.62 -20.14
C ARG A 71 -4.82 -5.98 -21.33
N LYS A 72 -4.33 -4.75 -21.22
CA LYS A 72 -3.80 -3.97 -22.38
C LYS A 72 -2.30 -3.69 -22.32
N SER A 73 -1.68 -3.70 -21.15
CA SER A 73 -0.25 -3.43 -21.04
C SER A 73 0.39 -4.16 -19.87
N LYS A 74 1.67 -4.49 -20.04
CA LYS A 74 2.59 -4.96 -18.99
C LYS A 74 3.11 -3.79 -18.15
N GLU A 75 2.40 -2.66 -18.15
CA GLU A 75 2.78 -1.48 -17.40
C GLU A 75 2.73 -1.79 -15.90
N GLU A 76 3.85 -1.56 -15.26
CA GLU A 76 4.01 -1.71 -13.82
C GLU A 76 4.20 -0.32 -13.22
N ARG A 77 3.65 -0.08 -12.03
CA ARG A 77 3.89 1.16 -11.30
C ARG A 77 4.83 0.89 -10.14
N LEU A 78 5.88 1.69 -10.03
CA LEU A 78 6.87 1.62 -8.97
C LEU A 78 6.49 2.61 -7.86
N PRO A 79 6.03 2.15 -6.68
CA PRO A 79 5.85 3.03 -5.54
C PRO A 79 7.21 3.49 -4.99
N ILE A 80 7.41 4.80 -4.93
CA ILE A 80 8.61 5.41 -4.34
C ILE A 80 8.18 6.12 -3.06
N VAL A 81 8.70 5.62 -1.94
CA VAL A 81 8.31 6.04 -0.60
C VAL A 81 9.54 6.54 0.14
N ILE A 82 9.43 7.71 0.78
CA ILE A 82 10.39 8.16 1.78
C ILE A 82 9.88 7.85 3.18
N SER A 83 10.78 7.64 4.12
CA SER A 83 10.45 7.36 5.51
C SER A 83 11.42 8.03 6.47
N TYR A 84 10.88 8.47 7.60
CA TYR A 84 11.63 9.06 8.71
C TYR A 84 10.94 8.72 10.02
N GLY A 85 11.67 8.12 10.96
CA GLY A 85 11.09 7.55 12.17
C GLY A 85 9.96 6.56 11.84
N LEU A 86 8.76 6.81 12.38
CA LEU A 86 7.55 6.03 12.12
C LEU A 86 6.70 6.57 10.95
N LYS A 87 7.08 7.71 10.37
CA LYS A 87 6.35 8.38 9.30
C LYS A 87 6.80 7.88 7.93
N ARG A 88 5.87 7.80 7.00
CA ARG A 88 6.13 7.41 5.60
C ARG A 88 5.34 8.29 4.66
N GLN A 89 5.95 8.71 3.57
CA GLN A 89 5.30 9.47 2.52
C GLN A 89 5.56 8.85 1.17
N LEU A 90 4.50 8.67 0.40
CA LEU A 90 4.61 8.30 -1.01
C LEU A 90 4.91 9.57 -1.82
N ILE A 91 6.09 9.65 -2.43
CA ILE A 91 6.51 10.82 -3.21
C ILE A 91 6.23 10.66 -4.70
N ALA A 92 6.25 9.43 -5.22
CA ALA A 92 5.95 9.18 -6.63
C ALA A 92 5.41 7.77 -6.90
N LEU A 93 4.67 7.65 -8.00
CA LEU A 93 4.17 6.39 -8.58
C LEU A 93 4.43 6.36 -10.10
N PRO A 94 5.69 6.45 -10.56
CA PRO A 94 6.00 6.40 -11.98
C PRO A 94 5.51 5.09 -12.61
N ARG A 95 5.05 5.22 -13.86
CA ARG A 95 4.78 4.07 -14.72
C ARG A 95 6.10 3.63 -15.34
N LEU A 96 6.33 2.33 -15.35
CA LEU A 96 7.46 1.69 -16.01
C LEU A 96 6.92 0.82 -17.14
N ASP A 97 7.55 0.95 -18.31
CA ASP A 97 7.27 0.08 -19.44
C ASP A 97 7.92 -1.30 -19.19
N ASN A 98 9.11 -1.32 -18.57
CA ASN A 98 9.74 -2.53 -18.06
C ASN A 98 10.31 -2.32 -16.65
N SER A 99 10.14 -3.30 -15.78
CA SER A 99 10.67 -3.23 -14.41
C SER A 99 12.15 -3.60 -14.32
N THR A 100 12.97 -3.20 -15.29
CA THR A 100 14.43 -3.40 -15.23
C THR A 100 15.05 -2.51 -14.15
N GLY A 101 16.16 -2.95 -13.56
CA GLY A 101 16.85 -2.16 -12.54
C GLY A 101 17.26 -0.76 -13.02
N LYS A 102 17.57 -0.61 -14.32
CA LYS A 102 17.91 0.68 -14.93
C LYS A 102 16.72 1.64 -14.96
N GLU A 103 15.56 1.18 -15.43
CA GLU A 103 14.33 2.01 -15.48
C GLU A 103 13.89 2.39 -14.07
N GLN A 104 13.97 1.47 -13.11
CA GLN A 104 13.68 1.76 -11.71
C GLN A 104 14.62 2.84 -11.15
N ALA A 105 15.93 2.70 -11.34
CA ALA A 105 16.91 3.68 -10.84
C ALA A 105 16.69 5.07 -11.44
N GLN A 106 16.36 5.16 -12.74
CA GLN A 106 16.03 6.41 -13.41
C GLN A 106 14.74 7.03 -12.86
N ALA A 107 13.70 6.23 -12.65
CA ALA A 107 12.44 6.70 -12.10
C ALA A 107 12.59 7.20 -10.66
N VAL A 108 13.43 6.51 -9.86
CA VAL A 108 13.79 6.93 -8.50
C VAL A 108 14.57 8.23 -8.51
N TRP A 109 15.62 8.34 -9.34
CA TRP A 109 16.40 9.57 -9.48
C TRP A 109 15.52 10.76 -9.85
N LYS A 110 14.62 10.59 -10.82
CA LYS A 110 13.68 11.63 -11.24
C LYS A 110 12.74 12.07 -10.11
N ALA A 111 12.18 11.10 -9.37
CA ALA A 111 11.27 11.39 -8.27
C ALA A 111 11.91 12.14 -7.09
N ILE A 112 13.25 12.11 -6.95
CA ILE A 112 13.97 12.87 -5.92
C ILE A 112 14.24 14.32 -6.37
N LEU A 113 14.35 14.56 -7.68
CA LEU A 113 14.65 15.87 -8.26
C LEU A 113 13.40 16.73 -8.52
N ASP A 114 12.25 16.09 -8.75
CA ASP A 114 10.94 16.74 -8.97
C ASP A 114 10.36 17.32 -7.66
#